data_AF-A0A4Y7U5E4-F1
#
_entry.id   AF-A0A4Y7U5E4-F1
#
_cell.length_a   1.000
_cell.length_b   1.000
_cell.length_c   1.000
_cell.angle_alpha   90.00
_cell.angle_beta   90.00
_cell.angle_gamma   90.00
#
_symmetry.space_group_name_H-M   'P 1'
#
loop_
_entity.id
_entity.type
_entity.pdbx_description
1 polymer ?
#
loop_
_entity_poly.entity_id
_entity_poly.type
_entity_poly.pdbx_seq_one_letter_code
_entity_poly.pdbx_strand_id
1 'polypeptide(L)' 'YVAKNYPNEKITHIDYGHKDLDVDLTNKIDLEFSKEGKFIKGEKD' A
#
# COMPACT_ATOMS: atom_id res chain seq x y z
N TYR A 1 -8.60 1.19 1.98
CA TYR A 1 -8.29 1.42 0.55
C TYR A 1 -8.06 0.08 -0.17
N VAL A 2 -7.10 -0.73 0.27
CA VAL A 2 -6.74 -2.03 -0.37
C VAL A 2 -7.96 -2.92 -0.64
N ALA A 3 -8.76 -3.27 0.37
CA ALA A 3 -9.92 -4.15 0.19
C ALA A 3 -10.97 -3.67 -0.83
N LYS A 4 -11.03 -2.36 -1.11
CA LYS A 4 -11.95 -1.77 -2.08
C LYS A 4 -11.40 -1.80 -3.50
N ASN A 5 -10.10 -1.53 -3.67
CA ASN A 5 -9.46 -1.39 -4.99
C ASN A 5 -8.77 -2.67 -5.47
N TYR A 6 -8.33 -3.52 -4.54
CA TYR A 6 -7.62 -4.77 -4.79
C TYR A 6 -8.27 -5.91 -3.99
N PRO A 7 -9.54 -6.24 -4.26
CA PRO A 7 -10.32 -7.18 -3.44
C PRO A 7 -9.78 -8.62 -3.46
N ASN A 8 -8.99 -8.99 -4.48
CA ASN A 8 -8.38 -10.31 -4.63
C ASN A 8 -6.92 -10.35 -4.15
N GLU A 9 -6.35 -9.20 -3.79
CA GLU A 9 -4.96 -9.11 -3.38
C GLU A 9 -4.85 -9.08 -1.86
N LYS A 10 -3.74 -9.61 -1.37
CA LYS A 10 -3.41 -9.58 0.04
C LYS A 10 -2.20 -8.69 0.26
N ILE A 11 -2.17 -8.10 1.45
CA ILE A 11 -1.00 -7.36 1.91
C ILE A 11 0.08 -8.36 2.28
N THR A 12 1.24 -8.26 1.66
CA THR A 12 2.43 -9.08 1.95
C THR A 12 3.35 -8.40 2.94
N HIS A 13 3.42 -7.06 2.91
CA HIS A 13 4.24 -6.28 3.80
C HIS A 13 3.58 -4.95 4.16
N ILE A 14 3.88 -4.45 5.35
CA ILE A 14 3.48 -3.11 5.80
C ILE A 14 4.71 -2.51 6.49
N ASP A 15 5.26 -1.44 5.91
CA ASP A 15 6.32 -0.67 6.54
C ASP A 15 5.77 0.67 7.02
N TYR A 16 6.02 0.98 8.28
CA TYR A 16 5.65 2.24 8.91
C TYR A 16 6.89 3.14 9.00
N GLY A 17 7.33 3.65 7.84
CA GLY A 17 8.54 4.48 7.70
C GLY A 17 8.49 5.81 8.47
N HIS A 18 9.54 6.62 8.40
CA HIS A 18 9.52 7.90 9.13
C HIS A 18 8.57 8.95 8.53
N LYS A 19 8.25 8.87 7.23
CA LYS A 19 7.47 9.89 6.51
C LYS A 19 6.09 9.39 6.05
N ASP A 20 6.01 8.11 5.74
CA ASP A 20 4.97 7.45 4.96
C ASP A 20 4.66 6.06 5.53
N LEU A 21 3.61 5.46 4.99
CA LEU A 21 3.21 4.08 5.21
C LEU A 21 3.24 3.37 3.86
N ASP A 22 4.13 2.41 3.73
CA ASP A 22 4.27 1.59 2.53
C ASP A 22 3.56 0.25 2.74
N VAL A 23 2.81 -0.17 1.73
CA VAL A 23 2.00 -1.38 1.75
C VAL A 23 2.21 -2.16 0.47
N ASP A 24 2.85 -3.31 0.59
CA ASP A 24 3.14 -4.19 -0.55
C ASP A 24 2.02 -5.21 -0.70
N LEU A 25 1.62 -5.47 -1.94
CA LEU A 25 0.58 -6.42 -2.28
C LEU A 25 1.12 -7.65 -3.00
N THR A 26 0.35 -8.74 -2.95
CA THR A 26 0.66 -10.03 -3.60
C THR A 26 0.92 -9.95 -5.11
N ASN A 27 0.38 -8.94 -5.78
CA ASN A 27 0.56 -8.73 -7.22
C ASN A 27 1.72 -7.79 -7.57
N LYS A 28 2.65 -7.55 -6.63
CA LYS A 28 3.81 -6.66 -6.79
C LYS A 28 3.41 -5.20 -7.04
N ILE A 29 2.34 -4.78 -6.38
CA ILE A 29 1.94 -3.38 -6.33
C ILE A 29 2.32 -2.86 -4.95
N ASP A 30 3.04 -1.74 -4.96
CA ASP A 30 3.47 -1.05 -3.76
C ASP A 30 2.63 0.22 -3.64
N LEU A 31 1.99 0.39 -2.48
CA LEU A 31 1.10 1.50 -2.20
C LEU A 31 1.68 2.36 -1.09
N GLU A 32 1.89 3.64 -1.38
CA GLU A 32 2.34 4.62 -0.40
C GLU A 32 1.14 5.43 0.12
N PHE A 33 1.06 5.53 1.45
CA PHE A 33 0.07 6.31 2.16
C PHE A 33 0.75 7.33 3.08
N SER A 34 0.06 8.44 3.34
CA SER A 34 0.44 9.34 4.41
C SER A 34 0.20 8.68 5.78
N LYS A 35 0.82 9.22 6.83
CA LYS A 35 0.58 8.80 8.22
C LYS A 35 -0.87 8.89 8.67
N GLU A 36 -1.67 9.73 8.02
CA GLU A 36 -3.11 9.86 8.26
C GLU A 36 -3.94 8.80 7.51
N GLY A 37 -3.31 7.90 6.75
CA GLY A 37 -3.96 6.87 5.94
C GLY A 37 -4.52 7.37 4.61
N LYS A 38 -4.08 8.54 4.12
CA LYS A 38 -4.46 9.06 2.80
C LYS A 38 -3.53 8.46 1.74
N PHE A 39 -4.10 7.96 0.65
CA PHE A 39 -3.32 7.43 -0.47
C PHE A 39 -2.48 8.55 -1.13
N ILE A 40 -1.20 8.28 -1.38
CA ILE A 40 -0.26 9.19 -2.06
C ILE A 40 -0.01 8.69 -3.47
N LYS A 41 0.54 7.48 -3.62
CA LYS A 41 0.86 6.87 -4.91
C LYS A 41 0.81 5.35 -4.85
N GLY A 42 0.73 4.73 -6.03
CA GLY A 42 0.87 3.29 -6.20
C GLY A 42 1.73 3.02 -7.43
N GLU A 43 2.73 2.14 -7.29
CA GLU A 43 3.63 1.73 -8.35
C GLU A 43 3.57 0.21 -8.51
N LYS A 44 3.84 -0.26 -9.72
CA LYS A 44 3.89 -1.69 -10.02
C LYS A 44 5.27 -2.01 -10.57
N ASP A 45 5.91 -3.00 -9.98
CA ASP A 45 7.15 -3.59 -10.48
C ASP A 45 7.02 -4.18 -11.90
#